data_AF-A0A2E0GZC2-F1
#
_entry.id   AF-A0A2E0GZC2-F1
#
_cell.length_a   1.000
_cell.length_b   1.000
_cell.length_c   1.000
_cell.angle_alpha   90.00
_cell.angle_beta   90.00
_cell.angle_gamma   90.00
#
_symmetry.space_group_name_H-M   'P 1'
#
loop_
_entity.id
_entity.type
_entity.pdbx_description
1 polymer ?
#
loop_
_entity_poly.entity_id
_entity_poly.type
_entity_poly.pdbx_seq_one_letter_code
_entity_poly.pdbx_strand_id
1 'polypeptide(L)'
;MRITKSLSVHPDNFGATFSLLCAAHCFATPLLFITQSHLLTVPGWWQVLNYIFLTLSFLAVYKSAQNSSSQLIKVLLYMSWSFLAFLLISEEFHLLHLPEPITYFTGFTLAFLHIYNKKYCKCNDQECCIE
;
A
#
# COMPACT_ATOMS: atom_id res chain seq x y z
N MET A 1 -13.46 26.25 4.96
CA MET A 1 -13.61 25.04 5.80
C MET A 1 -12.23 24.68 6.35
N ARG A 2 -11.89 25.17 7.55
CA ARG A 2 -10.66 24.79 8.26
C ARG A 2 -10.88 23.39 8.82
N ILE A 3 -10.27 22.39 8.20
CA ILE A 3 -10.23 21.05 8.80
C ILE A 3 -9.15 21.12 9.88
N THR A 4 -9.65 21.18 11.11
CA THR A 4 -9.07 20.69 12.37
C THR A 4 -7.63 20.18 12.29
N LYS A 5 -6.78 20.84 13.09
CA LYS A 5 -5.50 20.36 13.65
C LYS A 5 -5.57 18.84 13.91
N SER A 6 -5.14 18.05 12.93
CA SER A 6 -5.20 16.59 12.99
C SER A 6 -3.83 16.10 13.42
N LEU A 7 -3.82 15.20 14.41
CA LEU A 7 -2.68 14.42 14.87
C LEU A 7 -1.64 14.24 13.75
N SER A 8 -0.42 14.74 13.93
CA SER A 8 0.63 14.92 12.92
C SER A 8 1.23 13.62 12.38
N VAL A 9 0.38 12.69 11.94
CA VAL A 9 0.77 11.42 11.33
C VAL A 9 0.94 11.65 9.83
N HIS A 10 2.20 11.61 9.38
CA HIS A 10 2.55 11.81 7.98
C HIS A 10 1.83 10.80 7.07
N PRO A 11 1.28 11.19 5.90
CA PRO A 11 0.63 10.26 4.98
C PRO A 11 1.48 9.04 4.63
N ASP A 12 2.80 9.21 4.56
CA ASP A 12 3.75 8.11 4.32
C ASP A 12 3.78 7.05 5.44
N ASN A 13 3.52 7.42 6.69
CA ASN A 13 3.41 6.41 7.76
C ASN A 13 2.19 5.52 7.54
N PHE A 14 1.04 6.12 7.20
CA PHE A 14 -0.15 5.34 6.87
C PHE A 14 0.06 4.49 5.62
N GLY A 15 0.67 5.06 4.56
CA GLY A 15 0.99 4.33 3.34
C GLY A 15 1.91 3.14 3.58
N ALA A 16 2.96 3.32 4.38
CA ALA A 16 3.85 2.23 4.77
C ALA A 16 3.10 1.15 5.57
N THR A 17 2.30 1.54 6.57
CA THR A 17 1.54 0.59 7.40
C THR A 17 0.52 -0.19 6.58
N PHE A 18 -0.29 0.45 5.75
CA PHE A 18 -1.30 -0.25 4.94
C PHE A 18 -0.67 -1.15 3.88
N SER A 19 0.45 -0.73 3.29
CA SER A 19 1.20 -1.57 2.34
C SER A 19 1.81 -2.80 3.02
N LEU A 20 2.34 -2.65 4.24
CA LEU A 20 2.82 -3.79 5.05
C LEU A 20 1.68 -4.70 5.50
N LEU A 21 0.54 -4.15 5.91
CA LEU A 21 -0.64 -4.94 6.28
C LEU A 21 -1.16 -5.75 5.10
N CYS A 22 -1.20 -5.17 3.90
CA CYS A 22 -1.51 -5.88 2.66
C CYS A 22 -0.52 -7.03 2.41
N ALA A 23 0.79 -6.76 2.45
CA ALA A 23 1.81 -7.79 2.25
C ALA A 23 1.72 -8.92 3.30
N ALA A 24 1.52 -8.57 4.58
CA ALA A 24 1.37 -9.54 5.66
C ALA A 24 0.09 -10.37 5.53
N HIS A 25 -1.02 -9.75 5.11
CA HIS A 25 -2.27 -10.44 4.83
C HIS A 25 -2.12 -11.42 3.65
N CYS A 26 -1.50 -11.00 2.55
CA CYS A 26 -1.20 -11.88 1.41
C CYS A 26 -0.31 -13.06 1.82
N PHE A 27 0.68 -12.85 2.69
CA PHE A 27 1.53 -13.93 3.19
C PHE A 27 0.79 -14.90 4.14
N ALA A 28 -0.09 -14.38 4.99
CA ALA A 28 -0.84 -15.17 5.95
C ALA A 28 -1.94 -16.03 5.30
N THR A 29 -2.51 -15.57 4.17
CA THR A 29 -3.61 -16.26 3.48
C THR A 29 -3.29 -17.71 3.10
N PRO A 30 -2.21 -18.03 2.35
CA PRO A 30 -1.89 -19.42 2.03
C PRO A 30 -1.60 -20.23 3.31
N LEU A 31 -0.92 -19.66 4.31
CA LEU A 31 -0.61 -20.36 5.56
C LEU A 31 -1.85 -20.74 6.37
N LEU A 32 -2.82 -19.82 6.48
CA LEU A 32 -4.04 -20.02 7.26
C LEU A 32 -5.02 -20.96 6.57
N PHE A 33 -5.08 -20.95 5.24
CA PHE A 33 -6.07 -21.70 4.48
C PHE A 33 -5.55 -23.01 3.86
N ILE A 34 -4.23 -23.26 3.81
CA ILE A 34 -3.67 -24.59 3.47
C ILE A 34 -4.16 -25.68 4.44
N THR A 35 -4.27 -25.35 5.73
CA THR A 35 -4.69 -26.30 6.78
C THR A 35 -6.20 -26.54 6.82
N GLN A 36 -6.97 -25.67 6.16
CA GLN A 36 -8.42 -25.70 6.10
C GLN A 36 -8.93 -26.17 4.74
N SER A 37 -8.19 -27.04 4.05
CA SER A 37 -8.56 -27.56 2.72
C SER A 37 -9.96 -28.21 2.64
N HIS A 38 -10.53 -28.59 3.79
CA HIS A 38 -11.92 -29.08 3.89
C HIS A 38 -12.98 -27.97 3.77
N LEU A 39 -12.66 -26.73 4.13
CA LEU A 39 -13.47 -25.56 3.80
C LEU A 39 -13.13 -25.20 2.36
N LEU A 40 -13.99 -25.60 1.43
CA LEU A 40 -13.80 -25.53 -0.03
C LEU A 40 -13.49 -24.13 -0.60
N THR A 41 -13.50 -23.08 0.22
CA THR A 41 -13.33 -21.67 -0.19
C THR A 41 -12.79 -20.81 0.94
N VAL A 42 -11.90 -19.85 0.61
CA VAL A 42 -11.53 -18.75 1.51
C VAL A 42 -12.80 -17.93 1.84
N PRO A 43 -13.07 -17.60 3.11
CA PRO A 43 -14.26 -16.86 3.48
C PRO A 43 -14.21 -15.43 2.93
N GLY A 44 -15.31 -14.99 2.30
CA GLY A 44 -15.35 -13.72 1.54
C GLY A 44 -14.98 -12.47 2.32
N TRP A 45 -15.19 -12.44 3.65
CA TRP A 45 -14.78 -11.33 4.51
C TRP A 45 -13.26 -11.07 4.55
N TRP A 46 -12.48 -12.10 4.23
CA TRP A 46 -11.02 -12.10 4.30
C TRP A 46 -10.49 -11.42 3.04
N GLN A 47 -11.10 -11.73 1.90
CA GLN A 47 -10.82 -11.10 0.60
C GLN A 47 -11.16 -9.60 0.63
N VAL A 48 -12.22 -9.19 1.33
CA VAL A 48 -12.58 -7.76 1.47
C VAL A 48 -11.44 -6.93 2.08
N LEU A 49 -10.61 -7.51 2.96
CA LEU A 49 -9.48 -6.80 3.57
C LEU A 49 -8.46 -6.32 2.53
N ASN A 50 -8.21 -7.11 1.48
CA ASN A 50 -7.32 -6.71 0.39
C ASN A 50 -7.78 -5.41 -0.27
N TYR A 51 -9.07 -5.30 -0.60
CA TYR A 51 -9.64 -4.10 -1.21
C TYR A 51 -9.59 -2.89 -0.27
N ILE A 52 -9.82 -3.09 1.02
CA ILE A 52 -9.72 -2.01 2.03
C ILE A 52 -8.28 -1.52 2.12
N PHE A 53 -7.30 -2.41 2.29
CA PHE A 53 -5.89 -2.02 2.39
C PHE A 53 -5.38 -1.36 1.11
N LEU A 54 -5.77 -1.87 -0.06
CA LEU A 54 -5.39 -1.30 -1.35
C LEU A 54 -5.95 0.12 -1.54
N THR A 55 -7.19 0.34 -1.14
CA THR A 55 -7.85 1.66 -1.22
C THR A 55 -7.21 2.66 -0.27
N LEU A 56 -6.93 2.25 0.98
CA LEU A 56 -6.27 3.13 1.96
C LEU A 56 -4.82 3.43 1.54
N SER A 57 -4.12 2.46 0.97
CA SER A 57 -2.79 2.66 0.38
C SER A 57 -2.83 3.65 -0.78
N PHE A 58 -3.84 3.59 -1.66
CA PHE A 58 -4.01 4.58 -2.73
C PHE A 58 -4.15 6.01 -2.20
N LEU A 59 -4.98 6.21 -1.18
CA LEU A 59 -5.15 7.52 -0.56
C LEU A 59 -3.82 8.05 0.02
N ALA A 60 -3.03 7.16 0.61
CA ALA A 60 -1.71 7.51 1.12
C ALA A 60 -0.73 7.86 0.00
N VAL A 61 -0.72 7.11 -1.11
CA VAL A 61 0.07 7.43 -2.32
C VAL A 61 -0.32 8.78 -2.90
N TYR A 62 -1.62 9.05 -3.05
CA TYR A 62 -2.12 10.33 -3.56
C TYR A 62 -1.67 11.53 -2.70
N LYS A 63 -1.74 11.38 -1.38
CA LYS A 63 -1.30 12.42 -0.44
C LYS A 63 0.23 12.55 -0.40
N SER A 64 0.95 11.43 -0.45
CA SER A 64 2.42 11.39 -0.49
C SER A 64 2.96 12.06 -1.75
N ALA A 65 2.35 11.80 -2.90
CA ALA A 65 2.76 12.37 -4.18
C ALA A 65 2.53 13.89 -4.25
N GLN A 66 1.50 14.42 -3.61
CA GLN A 66 1.28 15.87 -3.48
C GLN A 66 2.36 16.54 -2.63
N ASN A 67 2.78 15.88 -1.54
CA ASN A 67 3.75 16.44 -0.59
C ASN A 67 5.21 16.19 -1.00
N SER A 68 5.46 15.31 -1.98
CA SER A 68 6.81 15.00 -2.43
C SER A 68 7.35 16.07 -3.39
N SER A 69 8.63 16.43 -3.25
CA SER A 69 9.34 17.32 -4.18
C SER A 69 9.96 16.59 -5.37
N SER A 70 10.18 15.27 -5.26
CA SER A 70 10.85 14.47 -6.28
C SER A 70 9.85 13.82 -7.23
N GLN A 71 9.88 14.21 -8.51
CA GLN A 71 9.02 13.63 -9.54
C GLN A 71 9.24 12.13 -9.72
N LEU A 72 10.48 11.64 -9.54
CA LEU A 72 10.81 10.22 -9.64
C LEU A 72 10.09 9.39 -8.57
N ILE A 73 10.06 9.86 -7.32
CA ILE A 73 9.41 9.15 -6.22
C ILE A 73 7.90 9.10 -6.42
N LYS A 74 7.29 10.19 -6.95
CA LYS A 74 5.86 10.19 -7.30
C LYS A 74 5.55 9.10 -8.33
N VAL A 75 6.33 9.03 -9.41
CA VAL A 75 6.14 8.02 -10.46
C VAL A 75 6.30 6.61 -9.88
N LEU A 76 7.34 6.38 -9.07
CA LEU A 76 7.58 5.07 -8.47
C LEU A 76 6.47 4.65 -7.49
N LEU A 77 5.93 5.56 -6.69
CA LEU A 77 4.80 5.29 -5.80
C LEU A 77 3.55 4.87 -6.58
N TYR A 78 3.17 5.63 -7.61
CA TYR A 78 2.01 5.28 -8.45
C TYR A 78 2.23 3.98 -9.22
N MET A 79 3.39 3.80 -9.84
CA MET A 79 3.72 2.58 -10.58
C MET A 79 3.67 1.34 -9.68
N SER A 80 4.28 1.41 -8.50
CA SER A 80 4.29 0.28 -7.55
C SER A 80 2.90 -0.02 -7.02
N TRP A 81 2.09 1.00 -6.73
CA TRP A 81 0.70 0.81 -6.30
C TRP A 81 -0.17 0.23 -7.42
N SER A 82 -0.06 0.73 -8.65
CA SER A 82 -0.80 0.20 -9.81
C SER A 82 -0.44 -1.25 -10.11
N PHE A 83 0.86 -1.59 -9.99
CA PHE A 83 1.29 -2.97 -10.14
C PHE A 83 0.75 -3.88 -9.03
N LEU A 84 0.77 -3.43 -7.77
CA LEU A 84 0.17 -4.17 -6.65
C LEU A 84 -1.34 -4.39 -6.87
N ALA A 85 -2.06 -3.33 -7.27
CA ALA A 85 -3.49 -3.40 -7.57
C ALA A 85 -3.78 -4.41 -8.70
N PHE A 86 -2.99 -4.37 -9.77
CA PHE A 86 -3.11 -5.31 -10.87
C PHE A 86 -2.92 -6.77 -10.43
N LEU A 87 -1.90 -7.05 -9.61
CA LEU A 87 -1.65 -8.41 -9.09
C LEU A 87 -2.83 -8.92 -8.26
N LEU A 88 -3.31 -8.12 -7.29
CA LEU A 88 -4.44 -8.47 -6.43
C LEU A 88 -5.73 -8.70 -7.22
N ILE A 89 -6.07 -7.82 -8.16
CA ILE A 89 -7.26 -7.96 -8.99
C ILE A 89 -7.12 -9.17 -9.92
N SER A 90 -5.95 -9.38 -10.51
CA SER A 90 -5.71 -10.52 -11.39
C SER A 90 -5.87 -11.86 -10.67
N GLU A 91 -5.45 -11.93 -9.42
CA GLU A 91 -5.61 -13.10 -8.56
C GLU A 91 -7.09 -13.35 -8.23
N GLU A 92 -7.82 -12.32 -7.80
CA GLU A 92 -9.24 -12.42 -7.43
C GLU A 92 -10.16 -12.83 -8.59
N PHE A 93 -9.88 -12.35 -9.81
CA PHE A 93 -10.63 -12.73 -11.01
C PHE A 93 -10.08 -13.99 -11.70
N HIS A 94 -9.07 -14.65 -11.11
CA HIS A 94 -8.39 -15.82 -11.68
C HIS A 94 -7.91 -15.59 -13.14
N LEU A 95 -7.57 -14.35 -13.49
CA LEU A 95 -7.22 -13.97 -14.87
C LEU A 95 -5.85 -14.55 -15.27
N LEU A 96 -4.91 -14.53 -14.34
CA LEU A 96 -3.55 -15.03 -14.52
C LEU A 96 -3.11 -15.76 -13.25
N HIS A 97 -2.51 -16.94 -13.41
CA HIS A 97 -1.87 -17.67 -12.32
C HIS A 97 -0.47 -17.08 -12.09
N LEU A 98 -0.40 -15.93 -11.43
CA LEU A 98 0.86 -15.32 -11.02
C LEU A 98 1.33 -15.93 -9.69
N PRO A 99 2.65 -16.07 -9.49
CA PRO A 99 3.17 -16.51 -8.21
C PRO A 99 2.92 -15.43 -7.14
N GLU A 100 2.24 -15.83 -6.05
CA GLU A 100 1.97 -15.02 -4.85
C GLU A 100 3.21 -14.25 -4.33
N PRO A 101 4.45 -14.78 -4.48
CA PRO A 101 5.66 -14.04 -4.20
C PRO A 101 5.79 -12.62 -4.71
N ILE A 102 5.30 -12.38 -5.91
CA ILE A 102 5.45 -11.08 -6.55
C ILE A 102 4.55 -10.05 -5.85
N THR A 103 3.38 -10.46 -5.36
CA THR A 103 2.43 -9.59 -4.67
C THR A 103 3.00 -9.08 -3.35
N TYR A 104 3.57 -9.95 -2.51
CA TYR A 104 4.18 -9.49 -1.25
C TYR A 104 5.40 -8.58 -1.51
N PHE A 105 6.23 -8.90 -2.51
CA PHE A 105 7.43 -8.13 -2.81
C PHE A 105 7.06 -6.73 -3.27
N THR A 106 6.01 -6.63 -4.08
CA THR A 106 5.47 -5.34 -4.53
C THR A 106 4.90 -4.54 -3.35
N GLY A 107 4.19 -5.18 -2.41
CA GLY A 107 3.70 -4.55 -1.19
C GLY A 107 4.83 -4.00 -0.30
N PHE A 108 5.90 -4.78 -0.09
CA PHE A 108 7.10 -4.32 0.63
C PHE A 108 7.82 -3.18 -0.09
N THR A 109 7.92 -3.24 -1.41
CA THR A 109 8.52 -2.17 -2.22
C THR A 109 7.75 -0.86 -2.07
N LEU A 110 6.41 -0.91 -2.12
CA LEU A 110 5.56 0.25 -1.90
C LEU A 110 5.71 0.83 -0.48
N ALA A 111 5.79 -0.04 0.54
CA ALA A 111 6.07 0.39 1.91
C ALA A 111 7.44 1.07 2.03
N PHE A 112 8.48 0.51 1.41
CA PHE A 112 9.82 1.08 1.38
C PHE A 112 9.83 2.44 0.69
N LEU A 113 9.14 2.60 -0.43
CA LEU A 113 9.02 3.89 -1.13
C LEU A 113 8.38 4.97 -0.26
N HIS A 114 7.35 4.65 0.53
CA HIS A 114 6.78 5.59 1.49
C HIS A 114 7.78 6.00 2.57
N ILE A 115 8.52 5.05 3.14
CA ILE A 115 9.56 5.33 4.14
C ILE A 115 10.69 6.18 3.52
N TYR A 116 11.07 5.87 2.28
CA TYR A 116 12.08 6.61 1.53
C TYR A 116 11.64 8.06 1.27
N ASN A 117 10.41 8.26 0.78
CA ASN A 117 9.83 9.58 0.54
C ASN A 117 9.84 10.43 1.82
N LYS A 118 9.42 9.83 2.95
CA LYS A 118 9.44 10.47 4.26
C LYS A 118 10.85 10.89 4.71
N LYS A 119 11.87 10.08 4.40
CA LYS A 119 13.25 10.29 4.87
C LYS A 119 14.01 11.31 4.03
N TYR A 120 13.85 11.30 2.71
CA TYR A 120 14.72 12.03 1.77
C TYR A 120 14.04 13.17 1.00
N CYS A 121 12.72 13.34 1.09
CA CYS A 121 12.00 14.42 0.40
C CYS A 121 11.40 15.45 1.38
N LYS A 122 12.14 15.81 2.44
CA LYS A 122 11.84 17.00 3.23
C LYS A 122 12.42 18.23 2.52
N CYS A 123 11.52 19.06 1.99
CA CYS A 123 11.70 20.45 1.57
C CYS A 123 13.16 20.93 1.42
N ASN A 124 13.64 21.01 0.18
CA ASN A 124 14.76 21.88 -0.16
C ASN A 124 14.21 23.32 -0.20
N ASP A 125 14.81 24.21 0.58
CA ASP A 125 14.52 25.66 0.71
C ASP A 125 13.42 26.09 1.71
N GLN A 126 13.90 26.53 2.87
CA GLN A 126 13.44 27.44 3.94
C GLN A 126 11.95 27.85 4.18
N GLU A 127 10.92 27.42 3.45
CA GLU A 127 9.55 27.97 3.63
C GLU A 127 8.40 26.95 3.71
N CYS A 128 8.63 25.71 4.12
CA CYS A 128 7.51 24.77 4.27
C CYS A 128 7.56 24.00 5.60
N CYS A 129 7.14 24.71 6.65
CA CYS A 129 6.52 24.23 7.90
C CYS A 129 6.05 25.49 8.65
N ILE A 130 4.93 26.09 8.27
CA ILE A 130 4.22 27.00 9.17
C ILE A 130 3.26 26.13 9.98
N GLU A 131 3.41 26.24 11.30
CA GLU A 131 2.83 25.49 12.43
C GLU A 131 1.43 24.87 12.25
#